data_AF-A0A820RX77-F1
#
_entry.id   AF-A0A820RX77-F1
#
_cell.length_a   1.000
_cell.length_b   1.000
_cell.length_c   1.000
_cell.angle_alpha   90.00
_cell.angle_beta   90.00
_cell.angle_gamma   90.00
#
_symmetry.space_group_name_H-M   'P 1'
#
loop_
_entity.id
_entity.type
_entity.pdbx_description
1 polymer ?
#
loop_
_entity_poly.entity_id
_entity_poly.type
_entity_poly.pdbx_seq_one_letter_code
_entity_poly.pdbx_strand_id
1 'polypeptide(L)'
;MSRIANIGFQIANAMVYLDKKNIVHRDLTASNVLIDSYGFIRIADFGHAIQRKEGENHLTSTYTKDGQWKFQSRFLAPECISKRSQTSYNQYSTLDYASFSSKSDVWAFGLLLIQLMLKAPSIP
;
A
#
# COMPACT_ATOMS: atom_id res chain seq x y z
N MET A 1 21.76 -15.18 5.93
CA MET A 1 20.31 -14.88 6.02
C MET A 1 19.57 -15.46 4.83
N SER A 2 18.31 -15.89 4.99
CA SER A 2 17.48 -16.34 3.87
C SER A 2 17.27 -15.21 2.84
N ARG A 3 17.25 -15.52 1.54
CA ARG A 3 17.05 -14.52 0.46
C ARG A 3 15.79 -13.67 0.68
N ILE A 4 14.74 -14.27 1.24
CA ILE A 4 13.48 -13.61 1.59
C ILE A 4 13.66 -12.60 2.74
N ALA A 5 14.47 -12.92 3.76
CA ALA A 5 14.75 -11.98 4.84
C ALA A 5 15.46 -10.71 4.33
N ASN A 6 16.40 -10.87 3.39
CA ASN A 6 17.07 -9.72 2.77
C ASN A 6 16.11 -8.86 1.94
N ILE A 7 15.20 -9.48 1.19
CA ILE A 7 14.15 -8.76 0.44
C ILE A 7 13.23 -8.01 1.40
N GLY A 8 12.71 -8.70 2.42
CA GLY A 8 11.82 -8.11 3.43
C GLY A 8 12.46 -6.93 4.16
N PHE A 9 13.75 -7.04 4.52
CA PHE A 9 14.48 -5.95 5.15
C PHE A 9 14.59 -4.70 4.26
N GLN A 10 14.89 -4.88 2.96
CA GLN A 10 14.97 -3.75 2.03
C GLN A 10 13.60 -3.08 1.81
N ILE A 11 12.53 -3.88 1.71
CA ILE A 11 11.16 -3.36 1.59
C ILE A 11 10.79 -2.55 2.85
N ALA A 12 11.05 -3.10 4.04
CA ALA A 12 10.78 -2.42 5.30
C ALA A 12 11.53 -1.08 5.41
N ASN A 13 12.79 -1.03 5.00
CA ASN A 13 13.56 0.23 4.95
C ASN A 13 12.94 1.26 4.00
N ALA A 14 12.49 0.83 2.82
CA ALA A 14 11.80 1.70 1.88
C ALA A 14 10.46 2.20 2.46
N MET A 15 9.69 1.36 3.17
CA MET A 15 8.46 1.77 3.83
C MET A 15 8.69 2.77 4.96
N VAL A 16 9.75 2.63 5.74
CA VAL A 16 10.15 3.63 6.74
C VAL A 16 10.44 4.98 6.08
N TYR A 17 11.05 4.97 4.88
CA TYR A 17 11.23 6.20 4.11
C TYR A 17 9.89 6.81 3.66
N LEU A 18 8.96 6.00 3.16
CA LEU A 18 7.62 6.47 2.76
C LEU A 18 6.85 7.09 3.94
N ASP A 19 6.86 6.43 5.10
CA ASP A 19 6.23 6.92 6.33
C ASP A 19 6.82 8.29 6.74
N LYS A 20 8.15 8.44 6.73
CA LYS A 20 8.83 9.73 6.99
C LYS A 20 8.48 10.83 5.97
N LYS A 21 8.02 10.45 4.78
CA LYS A 21 7.56 11.38 3.74
C LYS A 21 6.05 11.60 3.77
N ASN A 22 5.37 11.06 4.79
CA ASN A 22 3.93 11.07 4.92
C ASN A 22 3.22 10.48 3.69
N ILE A 23 3.83 9.47 3.07
CA ILE A 23 3.31 8.75 1.91
C ILE A 23 2.73 7.42 2.38
N VAL A 24 1.48 7.15 1.99
CA VAL A 24 0.85 5.83 2.12
C VAL A 24 0.70 5.26 0.72
N HIS A 25 1.27 4.08 0.46
CA HIS A 25 1.33 3.45 -0.86
C HIS A 25 -0.05 2.91 -1.30
N ARG A 26 -0.77 2.25 -0.39
CA ARG A 26 -2.12 1.65 -0.60
C ARG A 26 -2.22 0.50 -1.60
N ASP A 27 -1.16 0.18 -2.33
CA ASP A 27 -1.11 -0.99 -3.23
C ASP A 27 0.24 -1.74 -3.13
N LEU A 28 0.70 -2.02 -1.91
CA LEU A 28 1.99 -2.70 -1.70
C LEU A 28 1.84 -4.21 -1.93
N THR A 29 2.21 -4.68 -3.12
CA THR A 29 2.13 -6.10 -3.53
C THR A 29 3.42 -6.55 -4.21
N ALA A 30 3.62 -7.87 -4.38
CA ALA A 30 4.86 -8.38 -4.99
C ALA A 30 5.05 -7.90 -6.44
N SER A 31 3.97 -7.59 -7.16
CA SER A 31 4.02 -7.00 -8.50
C SER A 31 4.58 -5.58 -8.50
N ASN A 32 4.47 -4.87 -7.37
CA ASN A 32 4.91 -3.48 -7.18
C ASN A 32 6.28 -3.41 -6.46
N VAL A 33 6.94 -4.56 -6.27
CA VAL A 33 8.29 -4.66 -5.70
C VAL A 33 9.24 -5.10 -6.81
N LEU A 34 10.06 -4.17 -7.29
CA LEU A 34 11.02 -4.42 -8.37
C LEU A 34 12.40 -4.78 -7.79
N ILE A 35 13.13 -5.61 -8.50
CA ILE A 35 14.52 -5.98 -8.19
C ILE A 35 15.39 -5.56 -9.37
N ASP A 36 16.40 -4.74 -9.12
CA ASP A 36 17.35 -4.36 -10.18
C ASP A 36 18.46 -5.41 -10.37
N SER A 37 19.32 -5.20 -11.37
CA SER A 37 20.42 -6.12 -11.72
C SER A 37 21.44 -6.31 -10.59
N TYR A 38 21.48 -5.41 -9.62
CA TYR A 38 22.37 -5.47 -8.46
C TYR A 38 21.69 -6.10 -7.24
N GLY A 39 20.41 -6.50 -7.35
CA GLY A 39 19.64 -7.10 -6.27
C GLY A 39 19.05 -6.09 -5.28
N PHE A 40 19.02 -4.80 -5.63
CA PHE A 40 18.36 -3.79 -4.81
C PHE A 40 16.86 -3.76 -5.08
N ILE A 41 16.09 -3.60 -4.00
CA ILE A 41 14.64 -3.51 -4.05
C ILE A 41 14.17 -2.07 -4.25
N ARG A 42 13.16 -1.88 -5.10
CA ARG A 42 12.48 -0.60 -5.32
C ARG A 42 10.96 -0.80 -5.24
N ILE A 43 10.29 0.04 -4.47
CA ILE A 43 8.82 0.12 -4.45
C ILE A 43 8.38 0.95 -5.67
N ALA A 44 7.41 0.45 -6.43
CA ALA A 44 6.89 1.05 -7.65
C ALA A 44 5.36 1.18 -7.61
N ASP A 45 4.81 1.89 -8.60
CA ASP A 45 3.37 2.16 -8.76
C ASP A 45 2.72 2.96 -7.62
N PHE A 46 3.01 4.27 -7.61
CA PHE A 46 2.38 5.25 -6.72
C PHE A 46 1.06 5.80 -7.29
N GLY A 47 0.48 5.16 -8.31
CA GLY A 47 -0.80 5.59 -8.91
C GLY A 47 -1.96 5.57 -7.93
N HIS A 48 -1.82 4.80 -6.84
CA HIS A 48 -2.76 4.79 -5.73
C HIS A 48 -2.22 5.44 -4.46
N ALA A 49 -1.02 6.03 -4.45
CA ALA A 49 -0.48 6.59 -3.22
C ALA A 49 -1.18 7.90 -2.80
N ILE A 50 -1.15 8.19 -1.50
CA ILE A 50 -1.53 9.50 -0.95
C ILE A 50 -0.36 10.09 -0.19
N GLN A 51 -0.22 11.41 -0.29
CA GLN A 51 0.75 12.15 0.50
C GLN A 51 0.02 13.19 1.36
N ARG A 52 0.32 13.21 2.66
CA ARG A 52 -0.09 14.29 3.57
C ARG A 52 1.04 15.31 3.65
N LYS A 53 0.78 16.56 3.28
CA LYS A 53 1.73 17.65 3.52
C LYS A 53 1.46 18.27 4.89
N GLU A 54 2.53 18.59 5.61
CA GLU A 54 2.41 19.33 6.87
C GLU A 54 1.76 20.69 6.61
N GLY A 55 0.72 21.03 7.39
CA GLY A 55 -0.02 22.28 7.27
C GLY A 55 -1.15 22.29 6.23
N GLU A 56 -1.34 21.22 5.46
CA GLU A 56 -2.46 21.09 4.53
C GLU A 56 -3.49 20.08 5.06
N ASN A 57 -4.73 20.53 5.25
CA ASN A 57 -5.88 19.64 5.52
C ASN A 57 -6.34 18.87 4.26
N HIS A 58 -5.61 19.00 3.16
CA HIS A 58 -5.97 18.44 1.86
C HIS A 58 -4.99 17.32 1.51
N LEU A 59 -5.55 16.15 1.26
CA LEU A 59 -4.79 15.00 0.82
C LEU A 59 -4.49 15.19 -0.65
N THR A 60 -3.20 15.23 -1.00
CA THR A 60 -2.83 15.15 -2.42
C THR A 60 -2.88 13.66 -2.80
N SER A 61 -3.96 13.24 -3.43
CA SER A 61 -4.03 11.91 -4.04
C SER A 61 -3.67 11.99 -5.51
N THR A 62 -2.78 11.11 -5.95
CA THR A 62 -2.59 10.81 -7.36
C THR A 62 -3.86 10.09 -7.82
N TYR A 63 -4.85 10.81 -8.34
CA TYR A 63 -6.11 10.20 -8.79
C TYR A 63 -5.95 9.54 -10.15
N THR A 64 -6.56 8.36 -10.31
CA THR A 64 -7.06 7.89 -11.61
C THR A 64 -8.28 8.74 -11.97
N LYS A 65 -8.33 9.27 -13.20
CA LYS A 65 -9.34 10.24 -13.67
C LYS A 65 -10.80 9.74 -13.64
N ASP A 66 -11.02 8.45 -13.39
CA ASP A 66 -12.32 7.80 -13.61
C ASP A 66 -13.11 7.48 -12.34
N GLY A 67 -12.65 7.90 -11.16
CA GLY A 67 -13.37 7.69 -9.88
C GLY A 67 -13.52 6.21 -9.47
N GLN A 68 -12.96 5.27 -10.24
CA GLN A 68 -12.99 3.85 -9.94
C GLN A 68 -11.77 3.47 -9.09
N TRP A 69 -12.05 3.08 -7.85
CA TRP A 69 -11.07 2.58 -6.89
C TRP A 69 -10.72 1.12 -7.21
N LYS A 70 -9.68 0.90 -8.03
CA LYS A 70 -9.11 -0.43 -8.30
C LYS A 70 -7.92 -0.71 -7.39
N PHE A 71 -8.17 -1.08 -6.13
CA PHE A 71 -7.12 -1.65 -5.28
C PHE A 71 -7.04 -3.16 -5.49
N GLN A 72 -5.89 -3.76 -5.19
CA GLN A 72 -5.86 -5.19 -4.91
C GLN A 72 -6.54 -5.46 -3.57
N SER A 73 -7.88 -5.60 -3.60
CA SER A 73 -8.74 -5.66 -2.41
C SER A 73 -8.35 -6.73 -1.38
N ARG A 74 -7.62 -7.75 -1.81
CA ARG A 74 -7.16 -8.87 -0.98
C ARG A 74 -6.03 -8.48 -0.01
N PHE A 75 -5.18 -7.52 -0.39
CA PHE A 75 -4.08 -7.02 0.44
C PHE A 75 -4.49 -5.90 1.41
N LEU A 76 -5.77 -5.53 1.42
CA LEU A 76 -6.27 -4.45 2.26
C LEU A 76 -6.31 -4.87 3.73
N ALA A 77 -5.86 -3.95 4.58
CA ALA A 77 -6.00 -4.07 6.02
C ALA A 77 -7.50 -4.08 6.43
N PRO A 78 -7.89 -4.81 7.48
CA PRO A 78 -9.29 -4.95 7.87
C PRO A 78 -9.98 -3.60 8.16
N GLU A 79 -9.26 -2.62 8.71
CA GLU A 79 -9.75 -1.27 8.95
C GLU A 79 -10.07 -0.49 7.66
N CYS A 80 -9.42 -0.83 6.54
CA CYS A 80 -9.70 -0.26 5.23
C CYS A 80 -10.95 -0.89 4.59
N ILE A 81 -11.30 -2.12 4.99
CA ILE A 81 -12.49 -2.84 4.49
C ILE A 81 -13.73 -2.47 5.33
N SER A 82 -13.62 -2.45 6.65
CA SER A 82 -14.76 -2.28 7.56
C SER A 82 -15.49 -0.94 7.37
N LYS A 83 -14.76 0.12 7.02
CA LYS A 83 -15.35 1.46 6.73
C LYS A 83 -15.85 1.62 5.29
N ARG A 84 -15.54 0.69 4.39
CA ARG A 84 -16.10 0.63 3.02
C ARG A 84 -17.58 0.27 3.05
N SER A 85 -18.01 -0.50 4.05
CA SER A 85 -19.38 -0.99 4.21
C SER A 85 -20.39 0.08 4.68
N GLN A 86 -19.91 1.21 5.22
CA GLN A 86 -20.77 2.25 5.81
C GLN A 86 -21.12 3.39 4.83
N THR A 87 -20.57 3.39 3.62
CA THR A 87 -20.76 4.46 2.62
C THR A 87 -21.71 4.01 1.52
N SER A 88 -23.01 3.92 1.82
CA SER A 88 -24.05 3.58 0.82
C SER A 88 -25.11 4.67 0.61
N TYR A 89 -24.87 5.95 0.96
CA TYR A 89 -25.95 6.94 0.81
C TYR A 89 -25.67 8.18 -0.04
N ASN A 90 -24.44 8.55 -0.41
CA ASN A 90 -24.26 9.69 -1.34
C ASN A 90 -23.05 9.47 -2.26
N GLN A 91 -23.26 9.76 -3.54
CA GLN A 91 -22.42 9.45 -4.71
C GLN A 91 -21.12 10.29 -4.80
N TYR A 92 -20.54 10.64 -3.67
CA TYR A 92 -19.17 11.12 -3.54
C TYR A 92 -18.55 10.31 -2.42
N SER A 93 -17.89 9.21 -2.78
CA SER A 93 -17.17 8.40 -1.81
C SER A 93 -15.94 9.21 -1.35
N THR A 94 -16.12 10.04 -0.33
CA THR A 94 -15.06 10.29 0.65
C THR A 94 -14.82 8.97 1.38
N LEU A 95 -14.34 7.96 0.64
CA LEU A 95 -13.83 6.72 1.20
C LEU A 95 -12.79 7.17 2.20
N ASP A 96 -13.10 6.97 3.49
CA ASP A 96 -12.38 7.51 4.62
C ASP A 96 -10.87 7.33 4.44
N TYR A 97 -10.22 8.36 3.89
CA TYR A 97 -8.78 8.45 3.81
C TYR A 97 -8.14 8.37 5.20
N ALA A 98 -8.94 8.59 6.25
CA ALA A 98 -8.60 8.36 7.64
C ALA A 98 -8.22 6.90 7.96
N SER A 99 -8.72 5.92 7.18
CA SER A 99 -8.44 4.50 7.41
C SER A 99 -7.12 4.05 6.77
N PHE A 100 -6.69 4.72 5.71
CA PHE A 100 -5.39 4.47 5.08
C PHE A 100 -4.28 5.18 5.86
N SER A 101 -3.28 4.40 6.27
CA SER A 101 -2.13 4.88 7.03
C SER A 101 -0.90 4.03 6.73
N SER A 102 0.27 4.43 7.23
CA SER A 102 1.44 3.56 7.17
C SER A 102 1.20 2.21 7.84
N LYS A 103 0.27 2.11 8.81
CA LYS A 103 -0.09 0.83 9.43
C LYS A 103 -0.86 -0.10 8.49
N SER A 104 -1.69 0.44 7.60
CA SER A 104 -2.35 -0.38 6.58
C SER A 104 -1.34 -0.89 5.53
N ASP A 105 -0.28 -0.14 5.23
CA ASP A 105 0.81 -0.64 4.37
C ASP A 105 1.65 -1.73 5.09
N VAL A 106 1.81 -1.63 6.42
CA VAL A 106 2.46 -2.69 7.23
C VAL A 106 1.67 -4.00 7.18
N TRP A 107 0.34 -3.94 7.17
CA TRP A 107 -0.49 -5.13 6.94
C TRP A 107 -0.22 -5.76 5.57
N ALA A 108 -0.26 -4.96 4.51
CA ALA A 108 0.01 -5.43 3.14
C ALA A 108 1.43 -6.03 3.02
N PHE A 109 2.42 -5.43 3.70
CA PHE A 109 3.77 -5.98 3.80
C PHE A 109 3.81 -7.38 4.46
N GLY A 110 3.01 -7.60 5.50
CA GLY A 110 2.89 -8.92 6.14
C GLY A 110 2.38 -9.98 5.15
N LEU A 111 1.32 -9.66 4.40
CA LEU A 111 0.77 -10.53 3.37
C LEU A 111 1.77 -10.78 2.23
N LEU A 112 2.52 -9.75 1.83
CA LEU A 112 3.61 -9.86 0.85
C LEU A 112 4.72 -10.82 1.32
N LEU A 113 5.12 -10.76 2.60
CA LEU A 113 6.11 -11.71 3.14
C LEU A 113 5.57 -13.14 3.12
N ILE A 114 4.30 -13.34 3.49
CA ILE A 114 3.64 -14.65 3.42
C ILE A 114 3.63 -15.17 1.97
N GLN A 115 3.28 -14.32 1.01
CA GLN A 115 3.30 -14.65 -0.42
C GLN A 115 4.69 -15.10 -0.89
N LEU A 116 5.74 -14.38 -0.49
CA LEU A 116 7.13 -14.71 -0.81
C LEU A 116 7.58 -16.03 -0.17
N MET A 117 7.18 -16.29 1.08
CA MET A 117 7.52 -17.53 1.80
C MET A 117 6.83 -18.75 1.19
N LEU A 118 5.56 -18.61 0.81
CA LEU A 118 4.77 -19.70 0.25
C LEU A 118 5.00 -19.91 -1.26
N LYS A 119 5.70 -18.99 -1.93
CA LYS A 119 5.92 -18.99 -3.39
C LYS A 119 4.62 -19.14 -4.19
N ALA A 120 3.51 -18.67 -3.61
CA ALA A 120 2.18 -18.83 -4.16
C ALA A 120 1.66 -17.46 -4.61
N PRO A 121 1.52 -17.20 -5.92
CA PRO A 121 1.10 -15.89 -6.42
C PRO A 121 -0.35 -15.54 -6.05
N SER A 122 -1.14 -16.52 -5.57
CA SER A 122 -2.60 -16.43 -5.39
C SER A 122 -3.08 -16.19 -3.96
N ILE A 123 -2.20 -15.97 -2.97
CA ILE A 123 -2.64 -15.79 -1.58
C ILE A 123 -3.12 -14.35 -1.34
N PRO A 124 -4.19 -14.15 -0.53
CA PRO A 124 -4.94 -12.90 -0.42
C PRO A 124 -4.15 -11.76 0.19
#